data_AF-H9FDW9-F1
#
_entry.id   AF-H9FDW9-F1
#
_cell.length_a   1.000
_cell.length_b   1.000
_cell.length_c   1.000
_cell.angle_alpha   90.00
_cell.angle_beta   90.00
_cell.angle_gamma   90.00
#
_symmetry.space_group_name_H-M   'P 1'
#
loop_
_entity.id
_entity.type
_entity.pdbx_description
1 polymer ?
#
loop_
_entity_poly.entity_id
_entity_poly.type
_entity_poly.pdbx_seq_one_letter_code
_entity_poly.pdbx_strand_id
1 'polypeptide(L)'
;LKLPTSTATIVVHVEDVNEAPVFVPPSKVVEVQEGIPTGEAVCVYTAKDPDKENQKISYRILRDPAGWLAMDPDSGQVTVAGT
;
A
#
# COMPACT_ATOMS: atom_id res chain seq x y z
N LEU A 1 33.16 -24.12 47.80
CA LEU A 1 31.74 -24.53 47.68
C LEU A 1 31.19 -23.93 46.39
N LYS A 2 30.81 -24.77 45.42
CA LYS A 2 30.16 -24.31 44.17
C LYS A 2 28.65 -24.35 44.42
N LEU A 3 28.01 -23.19 44.49
CA LEU A 3 26.56 -23.12 44.72
C LEU A 3 25.81 -23.55 43.45
N PRO A 4 24.72 -24.33 43.57
CA PRO A 4 23.93 -24.74 42.42
C PRO A 4 23.30 -23.50 41.76
N THR A 5 23.43 -23.41 40.45
CA THR A 5 22.74 -22.40 39.65
C THR A 5 21.45 -22.97 39.10
N SER A 6 20.38 -22.17 39.11
CA SER A 6 19.10 -22.52 38.49
C SER A 6 18.85 -21.59 37.32
N THR A 7 18.35 -22.14 36.22
CA THR A 7 17.89 -21.38 35.07
C THR A 7 16.38 -21.58 34.91
N ALA A 8 15.72 -20.57 34.34
CA ALA A 8 14.32 -20.61 33.94
C ALA A 8 14.21 -20.11 32.51
N THR A 9 13.34 -20.72 31.71
CA THR A 9 13.05 -20.29 30.35
C THR A 9 11.77 -19.48 30.34
N ILE A 10 11.83 -18.29 29.73
CA ILE A 10 10.66 -17.44 29.50
C ILE A 10 10.36 -17.47 28.00
N VAL A 11 9.12 -17.72 27.65
CA VAL A 11 8.63 -17.61 26.26
C VAL A 11 7.85 -16.30 26.16
N VAL A 12 8.22 -15.47 25.18
CA VAL A 12 7.55 -14.20 24.88
C VAL A 12 6.82 -14.35 23.57
N HIS A 13 5.53 -14.01 23.58
CA HIS A 13 4.70 -13.94 22.37
C HIS A 13 4.49 -12.47 22.01
N VAL A 14 4.76 -12.12 20.76
CA VAL A 14 4.52 -10.77 20.22
C VAL A 14 3.24 -10.81 19.42
N GLU A 15 2.29 -9.96 19.81
CA GLU A 15 1.02 -9.76 19.10
C GLU A 15 1.20 -8.73 17.99
N ASP A 16 0.55 -8.99 16.86
CA ASP A 16 0.52 -8.10 15.70
C ASP A 16 -0.51 -6.99 15.96
N VAL A 17 -0.16 -5.74 15.67
CA VAL A 17 -1.07 -4.60 15.78
C VAL A 17 -1.15 -3.94 14.42
N ASN A 18 -2.37 -3.77 13.92
CA ASN A 18 -2.62 -3.22 12.59
C ASN A 18 -1.83 -1.93 12.29
N GLU A 19 -1.01 -1.97 11.25
CA GLU A 19 -0.21 -0.86 10.77
C GLU A 19 -0.81 -0.20 9.52
N ALA A 20 -0.21 0.89 9.05
CA ALA A 20 -0.73 1.59 7.87
C ALA A 20 -0.04 1.10 6.59
N PRO A 21 -0.77 0.93 5.47
CA PRO A 21 -0.18 0.53 4.22
C PRO A 21 0.72 1.63 3.63
N VAL A 22 1.81 1.23 2.97
CA VAL A 22 2.81 2.14 2.39
C VAL A 22 2.91 1.90 0.88
N PHE A 23 2.83 2.98 0.09
CA PHE A 23 3.01 2.90 -1.37
C PHE A 23 4.41 2.46 -1.76
N VAL A 24 4.51 1.61 -2.79
CA VAL A 24 5.79 1.13 -3.33
C VAL A 24 5.84 1.36 -4.85
N PRO A 25 6.66 2.30 -5.34
CA PRO A 25 7.52 3.23 -4.59
C PRO A 25 6.74 4.31 -3.81
N PRO A 26 7.34 4.99 -2.81
CA PRO A 26 6.67 6.04 -2.02
C PRO A 26 6.19 7.23 -2.86
N SER A 27 6.84 7.47 -4.00
CA SER A 27 6.40 8.39 -5.04
C SER A 27 6.59 7.74 -6.40
N LYS A 28 5.61 7.91 -7.29
CA LYS A 28 5.66 7.40 -8.65
C LYS A 28 5.45 8.56 -9.62
N VAL A 29 6.43 8.78 -10.49
CA VAL A 29 6.32 9.72 -11.61
C VAL A 29 6.01 8.91 -12.86
N VAL A 30 5.02 9.36 -13.62
CA VAL A 30 4.57 8.72 -14.86
C VAL A 30 4.45 9.80 -15.93
N GLU A 31 4.99 9.51 -17.11
CA GLU A 31 4.90 10.36 -18.30
C GLU A 31 4.05 9.65 -19.34
N VAL A 32 3.07 10.37 -19.88
CA VAL A 32 2.09 9.85 -20.84
C VAL A 32 1.83 10.93 -21.88
N GLN A 33 1.58 10.51 -23.13
CA GLN A 33 1.22 11.43 -24.20
C GLN A 33 -0.19 12.01 -23.98
N GLU A 34 -0.35 13.29 -24.28
CA GLU A 34 -1.67 13.92 -24.32
C GLU A 34 -2.55 13.27 -25.41
N GLY A 35 -3.87 13.38 -25.24
CA GLY A 35 -4.83 12.88 -26.23
C GLY A 35 -5.08 11.36 -26.19
N ILE A 36 -4.60 10.66 -25.15
CA ILE A 36 -4.98 9.26 -24.94
C ILE A 36 -6.48 9.14 -24.58
N PRO A 37 -7.16 8.06 -25.01
CA PRO A 37 -8.59 7.89 -24.78
C PRO A 37 -8.97 7.82 -23.30
N THR A 38 -10.17 8.26 -22.97
CA THR A 38 -10.80 7.98 -21.67
C THR A 38 -10.84 6.47 -21.40
N GLY A 39 -10.50 6.07 -20.17
CA GLY A 39 -10.41 4.68 -19.75
C GLY A 39 -9.07 4.02 -20.06
N GLU A 40 -8.19 4.67 -20.83
CA GLU A 40 -6.85 4.13 -21.10
C GLU A 40 -6.02 4.07 -19.81
N ALA A 41 -5.25 3.00 -19.66
CA ALA A 41 -4.43 2.76 -18.48
C ALA A 41 -3.20 3.69 -18.46
N VAL A 42 -3.05 4.44 -17.36
CA VAL A 42 -1.89 5.31 -17.12
C VAL A 42 -0.81 4.53 -16.38
N CYS A 43 -1.16 3.90 -15.25
CA CYS A 43 -0.27 3.04 -14.48
C CYS A 43 -1.04 2.20 -13.46
N VAL A 44 -0.35 1.28 -12.80
CA VAL A 44 -0.82 0.66 -11.55
C VAL A 44 0.01 1.22 -10.40
N TYR A 45 -0.65 1.69 -9.33
CA TYR A 45 0.04 2.22 -8.16
C TYR A 45 -0.52 1.65 -6.86
N THR A 46 0.27 0.78 -6.23
CA THR A 46 -0.17 -0.05 -5.11
C THR A 46 0.62 0.24 -3.84
N ALA A 47 -0.01 -0.10 -2.72
CA ALA A 47 0.60 -0.06 -1.39
C ALA A 47 0.75 -1.48 -0.84
N LYS A 48 1.66 -1.63 0.12
CA LYS A 48 1.88 -2.85 0.87
C LYS A 48 1.69 -2.58 2.35
N ASP A 49 0.95 -3.45 3.00
CA ASP A 49 0.82 -3.49 4.44
C ASP A 49 1.94 -4.38 5.05
N PRO A 50 2.66 -3.92 6.10
CA PRO A 50 3.70 -4.72 6.75
C PRO A 50 3.16 -5.80 7.71
N ASP A 51 1.87 -5.78 8.03
CA ASP A 51 1.24 -6.74 8.95
C ASP A 51 1.40 -8.20 8.50
N LYS A 52 1.33 -9.14 9.45
CA LYS A 52 1.41 -10.58 9.14
C LYS A 52 0.20 -11.08 8.36
N GLU A 53 -0.97 -10.54 8.65
CA GLU A 53 -2.21 -10.90 7.98
C GLU A 53 -2.42 -10.08 6.72
N ASN A 54 -2.95 -10.73 5.67
CA ASN A 54 -3.18 -10.04 4.41
C ASN A 54 -4.47 -9.21 4.50
N GLN A 55 -4.30 -7.93 4.82
CA GLN A 55 -5.41 -6.98 4.93
C GLN A 55 -5.88 -6.46 3.57
N LYS A 56 -7.15 -6.05 3.49
CA LYS A 56 -7.70 -5.40 2.29
C LYS A 56 -7.28 -3.93 2.26
N ILE A 57 -6.55 -3.54 1.21
CA ILE A 57 -6.18 -2.16 0.92
C ILE A 57 -7.17 -1.59 -0.10
N SER A 58 -7.60 -0.33 0.10
CA SER A 58 -8.43 0.40 -0.87
C SER A 58 -7.77 1.70 -1.30
N TYR A 59 -7.87 2.03 -2.59
CA TYR A 59 -7.19 3.19 -3.18
C TYR A 59 -8.16 4.32 -3.55
N ARG A 60 -7.68 5.57 -3.49
CA ARG A 60 -8.43 6.75 -3.94
C ARG A 60 -7.50 7.91 -4.29
N ILE A 61 -7.96 8.78 -5.18
CA ILE A 61 -7.29 10.05 -5.50
C ILE A 61 -7.74 11.10 -4.48
N LEU A 62 -6.79 11.69 -3.76
CA LEU A 62 -7.09 12.72 -2.76
C LEU A 62 -7.30 14.11 -3.40
N ARG A 63 -6.50 14.44 -4.42
CA ARG A 63 -6.48 15.76 -5.05
C ARG A 63 -6.15 15.65 -6.53
N ASP A 64 -7.15 15.92 -7.35
CA ASP A 64 -7.03 16.13 -8.79
C ASP A 64 -8.03 17.21 -9.23
N PRO A 65 -7.66 18.50 -9.15
CA PRO A 65 -8.58 19.61 -9.46
C PRO A 65 -9.04 19.63 -10.92
N ALA A 66 -8.27 19.01 -11.82
CA ALA A 66 -8.59 18.96 -13.24
C ALA A 66 -9.47 17.75 -13.60
N GLY A 67 -9.57 16.76 -12.71
CA GLY A 67 -10.39 15.58 -12.90
C GLY A 67 -9.93 14.73 -14.09
N TRP A 68 -8.63 14.67 -14.34
CA TRP A 68 -8.05 13.94 -15.47
C TRP A 68 -7.85 12.46 -15.18
N LEU A 69 -7.83 12.07 -13.90
CA LEU A 69 -7.46 10.73 -13.47
C LEU A 69 -8.61 10.07 -12.71
N ALA A 70 -8.79 8.78 -12.98
CA ALA A 70 -9.60 7.88 -12.19
C ALA A 70 -8.71 6.78 -11.61
N MET A 71 -9.14 6.19 -10.50
CA MET A 71 -8.40 5.10 -9.84
C MET A 71 -9.38 4.03 -9.39
N ASP A 72 -9.08 2.79 -9.76
CA ASP A 72 -9.81 1.62 -9.28
C ASP A 72 -9.44 1.33 -7.81
N PRO A 73 -10.43 1.26 -6.91
CA PRO A 73 -10.18 1.17 -5.48
C PRO A 73 -9.65 -0.17 -5.02
N ASP A 74 -9.80 -1.25 -5.80
CA ASP A 74 -9.38 -2.60 -5.39
C ASP A 74 -8.01 -2.99 -5.98
N SER A 75 -7.70 -2.53 -7.20
CA SER A 75 -6.47 -2.86 -7.93
C SER A 75 -5.40 -1.76 -7.89
N GLY A 76 -5.78 -0.52 -7.59
CA GLY A 76 -4.88 0.63 -7.69
C GLY A 76 -4.53 1.01 -9.14
N GLN A 77 -5.30 0.52 -10.12
CA GLN A 77 -5.15 0.92 -11.52
C GLN A 77 -5.59 2.37 -11.71
N VAL A 78 -4.72 3.19 -12.28
CA VAL A 78 -4.99 4.58 -12.65
C VAL A 78 -5.29 4.65 -14.14
N THR A 79 -6.39 5.31 -14.49
CA THR A 79 -6.84 5.49 -15.88
C THR A 79 -7.14 6.96 -16.15
N VAL A 80 -7.25 7.31 -17.43
CA VAL A 80 -7.77 8.61 -17.86
C VAL A 80 -9.25 8.70 -17.55
N ALA A 81 -9.66 9.75 -16.86
CA ALA A 81 -11.06 10.06 -16.61
C ALA A 81 -11.73 10.66 -17.86
N GLY A 82 -13.04 10.43 -17.99
CA GLY A 82 -13.87 11.10 -18.99
C GLY A 82 -14.33 12.45 -18.44
N THR A 83 -14.43 13.44 -19.32
CA THR A 83 -15.13 14.70 -19.02
C THR A 83 -16.64 14.53 -19.14
#